data_AF-M1IUC5-F1
#
_entry.id   AF-M1IUC5-F1
#
_cell.length_a   1.000
_cell.length_b   1.000
_cell.length_c   1.000
_cell.angle_alpha   90.00
_cell.angle_beta   90.00
_cell.angle_gamma   90.00
#
_symmetry.space_group_name_H-M   'P 1'
#
loop_
_entity.id
_entity.type
_entity.pdbx_description
1 polymer ?
#
loop_
_entity_poly.entity_id
_entity_poly.type
_entity_poly.pdbx_seq_one_letter_code
_entity_poly.pdbx_strand_id
1 'polypeptide(L)'
;MDKAIEAGLLKFSEYVEKAGLFVDNDGNYFLIGVGKVNCKKNSAIIDQVLDEIYKYTNEINITILIVPEEVYSNISTGTYKKITEMMNFRGA
;
A
#
# COMPACT_ATOMS: atom_id res chain seq x y z
N MET A 1 5.65 -15.55 -3.33
CA MET A 1 5.10 -14.19 -3.35
C MET A 1 4.60 -13.96 -4.77
N ASP A 2 3.38 -13.43 -4.93
CA ASP A 2 2.76 -13.30 -6.25
C ASP A 2 3.58 -12.31 -7.11
N LYS A 3 3.92 -12.69 -8.34
CA LYS A 3 4.79 -11.86 -9.23
C LYS A 3 4.18 -10.48 -9.45
N ALA A 4 2.85 -10.39 -9.42
CA ALA A 4 2.12 -9.14 -9.51
C ALA A 4 2.46 -8.16 -8.37
N ILE A 5 2.50 -8.64 -7.12
CA ILE A 5 2.80 -7.83 -5.94
C ILE A 5 4.25 -7.39 -5.92
N GLU A 6 5.18 -8.26 -6.33
CA GLU A 6 6.60 -7.91 -6.44
C GLU A 6 6.81 -6.79 -7.46
N ALA A 7 6.18 -6.89 -8.64
CA ALA A 7 6.22 -5.84 -9.67
C ALA A 7 5.63 -4.52 -9.15
N GLY A 8 4.48 -4.59 -8.47
CA GLY A 8 3.87 -3.42 -7.84
C GLY A 8 4.76 -2.76 -6.78
N LEU A 9 5.39 -3.55 -5.91
CA LEU A 9 6.29 -3.05 -4.87
C LEU A 9 7.55 -2.39 -5.45
N LEU A 10 8.17 -3.02 -6.46
CA LEU A 10 9.32 -2.47 -7.16
C LEU A 10 8.96 -1.12 -7.78
N LYS A 11 7.84 -1.07 -8.49
CA LYS A 11 7.36 0.17 -9.11
C LYS A 11 7.08 1.24 -8.08
N PHE A 12 6.38 0.89 -7.01
CA PHE A 12 6.01 1.82 -5.96
C PHE A 12 7.23 2.45 -5.30
N SER A 13 8.27 1.65 -5.05
CA SER A 13 9.54 2.09 -4.45
C SER A 13 10.30 3.13 -5.30
N GLU A 14 10.01 3.27 -6.59
CA GLU A 14 10.57 4.34 -7.43
C GLU A 14 10.03 5.73 -7.06
N TYR A 15 8.85 5.81 -6.42
CA TYR A 15 8.15 7.08 -6.16
C TYR A 15 8.13 7.53 -4.71
N VAL A 16 8.47 6.63 -3.78
CA VAL A 16 8.39 6.84 -2.34
C VAL A 16 9.77 6.69 -1.70
N GLU A 17 9.99 7.37 -0.57
CA GLU A 17 11.28 7.33 0.13
C GLU A 17 11.52 5.97 0.81
N LYS A 18 10.43 5.34 1.26
CA LYS A 18 10.41 4.00 1.84
C LYS A 18 9.15 3.30 1.37
N ALA A 19 9.24 2.01 1.11
CA ALA A 19 8.10 1.16 0.78
C ALA A 19 8.14 -0.11 1.62
N GLY A 20 6.96 -0.59 2.00
CA GLY A 20 6.76 -1.85 2.69
C GLY A 20 5.57 -2.59 2.13
N LEU A 21 5.68 -3.91 2.10
CA LEU A 21 4.57 -4.82 1.83
C LEU A 21 4.15 -5.47 3.14
N PHE A 22 2.86 -5.41 3.42
CA PHE A 22 2.23 -6.06 4.56
C PHE A 22 1.09 -6.94 4.08
N VAL A 23 0.88 -8.06 4.76
CA VAL A 23 -0.18 -9.01 4.46
C VAL A 23 -0.93 -9.26 5.76
N ASP A 24 -2.24 -9.09 5.75
CA ASP A 24 -3.06 -9.43 6.91
C ASP A 24 -3.36 -10.94 6.97
N ASN A 25 -4.08 -11.36 8.02
CA ASN A 25 -4.44 -12.76 8.22
C ASN A 25 -5.43 -13.29 7.17
N ASP A 26 -6.16 -12.40 6.49
CA ASP A 26 -7.14 -12.73 5.46
C ASP A 26 -6.51 -12.78 4.06
N GLY A 27 -5.20 -12.49 3.96
CA GLY A 27 -4.44 -12.53 2.72
C GLY A 27 -4.53 -11.24 1.89
N ASN A 28 -5.01 -10.15 2.47
CA ASN A 28 -5.08 -8.86 1.78
C ASN A 28 -3.70 -8.20 1.76
N TYR A 29 -3.32 -7.66 0.60
CA TYR A 29 -2.04 -7.00 0.43
C TYR A 29 -2.14 -5.50 0.74
N PHE A 30 -1.17 -4.99 1.50
CA PHE A 30 -1.03 -3.57 1.81
C PHE A 30 0.34 -3.08 1.36
N LEU A 31 0.37 -2.24 0.34
CA LEU A 31 1.54 -1.50 -0.10
C LEU A 31 1.54 -0.15 0.58
N ILE A 32 2.49 0.09 1.47
CA ILE A 32 2.54 1.32 2.27
C ILE A 32 3.87 2.01 2.02
N GLY A 33 3.82 3.28 1.62
CA GLY A 33 4.99 4.06 1.26
C GLY A 33 5.06 5.38 2.00
N VAL A 34 6.28 5.85 2.24
CA VAL A 34 6.55 7.17 2.83
C VAL A 34 6.68 8.21 1.73
N GLY A 35 5.87 9.26 1.82
CA GLY A 35 5.98 10.39 0.93
C GLY A 35 5.17 11.59 1.38
N LYS A 36 5.45 12.74 0.76
CA LYS A 36 4.65 13.94 0.97
C LYS A 36 3.27 13.76 0.36
N VAL A 37 2.23 13.80 1.20
CA VAL A 37 0.84 13.62 0.77
C VAL A 37 0.44 14.72 -0.21
N ASN A 38 0.11 14.33 -1.43
CA ASN A 38 -0.44 15.20 -2.46
C ASN A 38 -1.41 14.39 -3.30
N CYS A 39 -2.71 14.66 -3.21
CA CYS A 39 -3.74 13.81 -3.82
C CYS A 39 -3.55 13.61 -5.33
N LYS A 40 -3.17 14.66 -6.07
CA LYS A 40 -2.96 14.57 -7.53
C LYS A 40 -1.77 13.68 -7.87
N LYS A 41 -0.63 13.87 -7.18
CA LYS A 41 0.57 13.05 -7.40
C LYS A 41 0.33 11.62 -6.93
N ASN A 42 -0.32 11.44 -5.79
CA ASN A 42 -0.60 10.14 -5.20
C ASN A 42 -1.47 9.28 -6.10
N SER A 43 -2.55 9.84 -6.68
CA SER A 43 -3.39 9.11 -7.65
C SER A 43 -2.56 8.61 -8.83
N ALA A 44 -1.75 9.47 -9.44
CA ALA A 44 -0.93 9.10 -10.59
C ALA A 44 0.13 8.03 -10.26
N ILE A 45 0.66 8.01 -9.03
CA ILE A 45 1.57 6.96 -8.55
C ILE A 45 0.79 5.65 -8.41
N ILE A 46 -0.37 5.68 -7.77
CA ILE A 46 -1.22 4.49 -7.54
C ILE A 46 -1.61 3.87 -8.89
N ASP A 47 -2.04 4.68 -9.86
CA ASP A 47 -2.40 4.20 -11.20
C ASP A 47 -1.22 3.47 -11.86
N GLN A 48 -0.01 4.04 -11.82
CA GLN A 48 1.20 3.43 -12.38
C GLN A 48 1.59 2.13 -11.66
N VAL A 49 1.36 2.03 -10.36
CA VAL A 49 1.61 0.79 -9.61
C VAL A 49 0.61 -0.30 -9.99
N LEU A 50 -0.68 0.06 -10.11
CA LEU A 50 -1.72 -0.85 -10.55
C LEU A 50 -1.49 -1.33 -11.97
N ASP A 51 -1.05 -0.45 -12.89
CA ASP A 51 -0.69 -0.83 -14.26
C ASP A 51 0.41 -1.91 -14.30
N GLU A 52 1.41 -1.84 -13.42
CA GLU A 52 2.44 -2.88 -13.33
C GLU A 52 1.90 -4.20 -12.74
N ILE A 53 1.05 -4.12 -11.72
CA ILE A 53 0.39 -5.30 -11.14
C ILE A 53 -0.47 -6.01 -12.19
N TYR A 54 -1.23 -5.24 -12.98
CA TYR A 54 -2.17 -5.78 -13.97
C TYR A 54 -1.50 -6.46 -15.18
N LYS A 55 -0.18 -6.33 -15.34
CA LYS A 55 0.55 -7.14 -16.33
C LYS A 55 0.60 -8.63 -15.97
N TYR A 56 0.36 -8.98 -14.71
CA TYR A 56 0.54 -10.34 -14.19
C TYR A 56 -0.75 -10.97 -13.64
N THR A 57 -1.76 -10.17 -13.31
CA THR A 57 -3.07 -10.65 -12.85
C THR A 57 -4.17 -9.68 -13.30
N ASN A 58 -5.40 -10.18 -13.47
CA ASN A 58 -6.57 -9.33 -13.71
C ASN A 58 -7.32 -8.99 -12.41
N GLU A 59 -7.01 -9.69 -11.31
CA GLU A 59 -7.72 -9.57 -10.05
C GLU A 59 -6.74 -9.70 -8.89
N ILE A 60 -6.81 -8.76 -7.95
CA ILE A 60 -6.04 -8.81 -6.71
C ILE A 60 -6.72 -7.97 -5.63
N ASN A 61 -6.66 -8.42 -4.38
CA ASN A 61 -7.12 -7.62 -3.25
C ASN A 61 -5.94 -6.86 -2.65
N ILE A 62 -5.85 -5.57 -2.97
CA ILE A 62 -4.71 -4.73 -2.60
C ILE A 62 -5.15 -3.33 -2.17
N THR A 63 -4.50 -2.82 -1.12
CA THR A 63 -4.62 -1.45 -0.65
C THR A 63 -3.27 -0.76 -0.77
N ILE A 64 -3.21 0.39 -1.45
CA ILE A 64 -1.98 1.18 -1.63
C ILE A 64 -2.12 2.50 -0.86
N LEU A 65 -1.19 2.78 0.05
CA LEU A 65 -1.20 3.97 0.91
C LEU A 65 0.13 4.72 0.80
N ILE A 66 0.05 6.05 0.60
CA ILE A 66 1.19 6.95 0.74
C ILE A 66 0.93 7.79 1.98
N VAL A 67 1.79 7.65 2.98
CA VAL A 67 1.63 8.26 4.29
C VAL A 67 2.88 9.05 4.68
N PRO A 68 2.78 10.02 5.61
CA PRO A 68 3.96 10.64 6.22
C PRO A 68 4.79 9.63 7.04
N GLU A 69 6.09 9.91 7.21
CA GLU A 69 7.06 9.07 7.93
C GLU A 69 6.60 8.68 9.35
N GLU A 70 5.94 9.59 10.08
CA GLU A 70 5.41 9.34 11.43
C GLU A 70 4.34 8.23 11.44
N VAL A 71 3.49 8.19 10.43
CA VAL A 71 2.43 7.18 10.28
C VAL A 71 3.05 5.84 9.90
N TYR A 72 4.03 5.85 8.98
CA TYR A 72 4.74 4.64 8.57
C TYR A 72 5.52 4.00 9.73
N SER A 73 6.12 4.80 10.60
CA SER A 73 6.82 4.32 11.80
C SER A 73 5.86 3.59 12.75
N ASN A 74 4.64 4.11 12.94
CA ASN A 74 3.62 3.46 13.77
C ASN A 74 3.10 2.15 13.17
N ILE A 75 3.05 2.09 11.83
CA ILE A 75 2.68 0.91 11.05
C ILE A 75 3.75 -0.18 11.19
N SER A 76 5.00 0.16 10.85
CA SER A 76 6.12 -0.79 10.82
C SER A 76 6.49 -1.39 12.19
N THR A 77 6.21 -0.69 13.30
CA THR A 77 6.54 -1.13 14.67
C THR A 77 5.50 -2.06 15.33
N GLY A 78 4.43 -2.46 14.62
CA GLY A 78 3.51 -3.50 15.09
C GLY A 78 2.13 -3.01 15.53
N THR A 79 1.73 -1.79 15.16
CA THR A 79 0.36 -1.29 15.40
C THR A 79 -0.58 -1.57 14.22
N TYR A 80 -0.39 -2.66 13.47
CA TYR A 80 -1.30 -3.07 12.38
C TYR A 80 -2.74 -3.21 12.86
N LYS A 81 -2.92 -3.72 14.09
CA LYS A 81 -4.23 -3.96 14.70
C LYS A 81 -5.10 -2.69 14.74
N LYS A 82 -4.51 -1.53 14.97
CA LYS A 82 -5.23 -0.27 15.15
C LYS A 82 -5.70 0.35 13.83
N ILE A 83 -5.01 0.07 12.71
CA ILE A 83 -5.44 0.54 11.38
C ILE A 83 -6.57 -0.33 10.84
N THR A 84 -6.51 -1.66 11.03
CA THR A 84 -7.63 -2.55 10.74
C THR A 84 -8.87 -2.16 11.56
N GLU A 85 -8.68 -1.78 12.83
CA GLU A 85 -9.75 -1.25 13.70
C GLU A 85 -10.27 0.13 13.21
N MET A 86 -9.42 1.02 12.70
CA MET A 86 -9.84 2.31 12.13
C MET A 86 -10.59 2.17 10.80
N MET A 87 -10.21 1.20 9.96
CA MET A 87 -10.89 0.94 8.68
C MET A 87 -12.25 0.26 8.87
N ASN A 88 -12.47 -0.42 10.00
CA ASN A 88 -13.77 -0.98 10.40
C ASN A 88 -14.75 0.05 10.98
N PHE A 89 -14.40 1.34 11.09
CA PHE A 89 -15.25 2.37 11.72
C PHE A 89 -16.17 3.15 10.78
N ARG A 90 -16.45 2.64 9.57
CA ARG A 90 -17.45 3.23 8.65
C ARG A 90 -18.47 2.19 8.20
N GLY A 91 -19.27 1.75 9.16
CA GLY A 91 -20.48 0.96 8.93
C GLY A 91 -21.47 1.22 10.06
N ALA A 92 -22.06 2.42 10.07
CA ALA A 92 -23.30 2.74 10.78
C ALA A 92 -24.34 3.14 9.73
#